data_AF-A0A5N5K4Q3-F1
#
_entry.id   AF-A0A5N5K4Q3-F1
#
_cell.length_a   1.000
_cell.length_b   1.000
_cell.length_c   1.000
_cell.angle_alpha   90.00
_cell.angle_beta   90.00
_cell.angle_gamma   90.00
#
_symmetry.space_group_name_H-M   'P 1'
#
loop_
_entity.id
_entity.type
_entity.pdbx_description
1 polymer ?
#
loop_
_entity_poly.entity_id
_entity_poly.type
_entity_poly.pdbx_seq_one_letter_code
_entity_poly.pdbx_strand_id
1 'polypeptide(L)'
;MTTPGYRGHYFNITEDWWIDDHATEVPEPDPTRDLSKFLYTSLPADLPAGNKDVLILMAAYYGDIDRYSRLRRPMIIAKEVNCLMRGIYHNTLFARWWADQFSDPASTDASRIPFRFNSFLKRAITARYIMNNDLSRVTATTPAYELPYCIWYPGHPARETVAALVKRRPEMRQQAARTCIVAGFTNQFDEIDPEPDAPLMAEAKSSGDPHFLCVLEQKVAAGANVKPISGAGDRWKMLTRDQLAEPQLPPFVLWRAVDEKSITTHESFPGIYEGFGVDTGALELSVCPRDTVLAEGRERMDLNEMYGTTECR
;
A
#
# COMPACT_ATOMS: atom_id res chain seq x y z
N MET A 1 -5.16 -40.65 -30.23
CA MET A 1 -5.01 -39.94 -28.95
C MET A 1 -3.72 -39.14 -29.01
N THR A 2 -3.82 -37.85 -29.34
CA THR A 2 -2.68 -36.92 -29.44
C THR A 2 -3.20 -35.50 -29.18
N THR A 3 -2.64 -34.88 -28.16
CA THR A 3 -2.51 -33.41 -27.97
C THR A 3 -1.08 -33.22 -27.46
N PRO A 4 -0.43 -32.04 -27.58
CA PRO A 4 -0.99 -30.70 -27.81
C PRO A 4 -0.17 -29.85 -28.83
N GLY A 5 -0.70 -28.69 -29.27
CA GLY A 5 0.09 -27.85 -30.20
C GLY A 5 -0.33 -26.41 -30.40
N TYR A 6 -1.23 -25.85 -29.60
CA TYR A 6 -1.55 -24.42 -29.73
C TYR A 6 -1.71 -23.75 -28.37
N ARG A 7 -0.69 -22.99 -27.95
CA ARG A 7 -0.85 -21.88 -27.01
C ARG A 7 -1.24 -20.67 -27.84
N GLY A 8 -2.36 -20.03 -27.52
CA GLY A 8 -2.74 -18.76 -28.16
C GLY A 8 -1.68 -17.70 -27.85
N HIS A 9 -0.93 -17.28 -28.88
CA HIS A 9 -0.04 -16.14 -28.80
C HIS A 9 -0.87 -14.85 -28.97
N TYR A 10 -0.89 -14.02 -27.94
CA TYR A 10 -1.59 -12.74 -27.93
C TYR A 10 -0.66 -11.63 -28.44
N PHE A 11 -1.16 -10.86 -29.40
CA PHE A 11 -0.46 -9.74 -30.03
C PHE A 11 -0.16 -8.66 -28.99
N ASN A 12 1.12 -8.44 -28.74
CA ASN A 12 1.65 -7.39 -27.87
C ASN A 12 2.32 -6.36 -28.78
N ILE A 13 1.93 -5.09 -28.70
CA ILE A 13 2.60 -4.00 -29.43
C ILE A 13 3.99 -3.65 -28.88
N THR A 14 4.45 -4.35 -27.85
CA THR A 14 5.89 -4.62 -27.71
C THR A 14 6.15 -5.99 -28.34
N GLU A 15 6.43 -5.98 -29.65
CA GLU A 15 6.56 -7.18 -30.50
C GLU A 15 7.77 -8.05 -30.11
N ASP A 16 8.69 -7.51 -29.31
CA ASP A 16 9.92 -8.21 -28.96
C ASP A 16 9.87 -8.56 -27.47
N TRP A 17 9.50 -9.80 -27.18
CA TRP A 17 9.49 -10.43 -25.85
C TRP A 17 10.90 -10.54 -25.21
N TRP A 18 11.79 -9.57 -25.44
CA TRP A 18 13.20 -9.65 -25.09
C TRP A 18 13.87 -10.93 -25.61
N ILE A 19 13.36 -11.47 -26.73
CA ILE A 19 14.02 -12.56 -27.45
C ILE A 19 14.92 -11.88 -28.47
N ASP A 20 16.19 -11.74 -28.11
CA ASP A 20 17.28 -11.50 -29.03
C ASP A 20 17.96 -12.86 -29.29
N ASP A 21 18.28 -13.16 -30.54
CA ASP A 21 18.98 -14.40 -30.95
C ASP A 21 20.44 -14.41 -30.46
N HIS A 22 20.88 -13.31 -29.86
CA HIS A 22 22.15 -13.16 -29.19
C HIS A 22 21.96 -12.89 -27.70
N ALA A 23 22.78 -13.54 -26.87
CA ALA A 23 22.92 -13.17 -25.46
C ALA A 23 23.64 -11.81 -25.40
N THR A 24 22.90 -10.74 -25.67
CA THR A 24 23.39 -9.38 -25.56
C THR A 24 23.40 -9.03 -24.08
N GLU A 25 24.57 -8.65 -23.57
CA GLU A 25 24.71 -8.08 -22.22
C GLU A 25 23.61 -7.05 -22.01
N VAL A 26 22.91 -7.12 -20.87
CA VAL A 26 21.80 -6.21 -20.54
C VAL A 26 22.29 -4.78 -20.76
N PRO A 27 21.78 -4.05 -21.78
CA PRO A 27 22.27 -2.72 -22.06
C PRO A 27 22.03 -1.85 -20.83
N GLU A 28 23.01 -1.04 -20.46
CA GLU A 28 22.80 0.01 -19.48
C GLU A 28 21.56 0.84 -19.86
N PRO A 29 20.77 1.29 -18.88
CA PRO A 29 19.48 1.94 -19.12
C PRO A 29 19.65 3.11 -20.08
N ASP A 30 19.09 2.96 -21.29
CA ASP A 30 19.12 3.99 -22.32
C ASP A 30 18.40 5.26 -21.83
N PRO A 31 19.13 6.36 -21.58
CA PRO A 31 18.55 7.60 -21.07
C PRO A 31 17.57 8.27 -22.05
N THR A 32 17.49 7.80 -23.31
CA THR A 32 16.49 8.26 -24.30
C THR A 32 15.11 7.62 -24.12
N ARG A 33 14.98 6.61 -23.24
CA ARG A 33 13.71 5.90 -22.92
C ARG A 33 13.13 6.29 -21.57
N ASP A 34 13.54 7.43 -21.04
CA ASP A 34 13.08 7.89 -19.75
C ASP A 34 11.61 8.35 -19.77
N LEU A 35 10.76 7.55 -19.13
CA LEU A 35 9.33 7.80 -19.02
C LEU A 35 8.94 8.63 -17.79
N SER A 36 9.89 8.98 -16.92
CA SER A 36 9.60 9.65 -15.65
C SER A 36 8.95 11.02 -15.80
N LYS A 37 9.12 11.72 -16.93
CA LYS A 37 8.36 12.94 -17.22
C LYS A 37 6.84 12.72 -17.19
N PHE A 38 6.40 11.54 -17.61
CA PHE A 38 4.98 11.16 -17.64
C PHE A 38 4.40 10.81 -16.27
N LEU A 39 5.23 10.77 -15.22
CA LEU A 39 4.76 10.64 -13.84
C LEU A 39 4.06 11.93 -13.36
N TYR A 40 4.49 13.09 -13.85
CA TYR A 40 3.95 14.39 -13.44
C TYR A 40 3.26 15.17 -14.56
N THR A 41 3.44 14.79 -15.83
CA THR A 41 2.64 15.35 -16.95
C THR A 41 1.41 14.50 -17.27
N SER A 42 0.50 15.04 -18.08
CA SER A 42 -0.55 14.22 -18.70
C SER A 42 0.07 13.16 -19.63
N LEU A 43 -0.61 12.03 -19.76
CA LEU A 43 -0.17 10.96 -20.67
C LEU A 43 -0.55 11.34 -22.11
N PRO A 44 0.40 11.42 -23.07
CA PRO A 44 0.09 11.66 -24.48
C PRO A 44 -0.79 10.55 -25.05
N ALA A 45 -1.53 10.76 -26.13
CA ALA A 45 -2.42 9.74 -26.73
C ALA A 45 -1.66 8.46 -27.13
N ASP A 46 -0.50 8.63 -27.74
CA ASP A 46 0.43 7.55 -28.05
C ASP A 46 1.61 7.61 -27.09
N LEU A 47 1.78 6.55 -26.31
CA LEU A 47 2.90 6.46 -25.37
C LEU A 47 4.16 6.04 -26.12
N PRO A 48 5.32 6.67 -25.83
CA PRO A 48 6.57 6.27 -26.46
C PRO A 48 6.96 4.83 -26.09
N ALA A 49 7.84 4.26 -26.90
CA ALA A 49 8.48 2.99 -26.61
C ALA A 49 9.30 3.08 -25.31
N GLY A 50 9.37 1.98 -24.55
CA GLY A 50 10.03 1.93 -23.25
C GLY A 50 9.25 1.14 -22.21
N ASN A 51 9.89 0.86 -21.07
CA ASN A 51 9.28 0.13 -19.97
C ASN A 51 8.29 1.03 -19.20
N LYS A 52 7.00 0.70 -19.31
CA LYS A 52 5.89 1.47 -18.72
C LYS A 52 5.52 1.02 -17.31
N ASP A 53 6.24 0.04 -16.76
CA ASP A 53 5.92 -0.56 -15.45
C ASP A 53 5.89 0.49 -14.35
N VAL A 54 6.87 1.40 -14.33
CA VAL A 54 6.89 2.51 -13.38
C VAL A 54 5.63 3.39 -13.44
N LEU A 55 5.08 3.63 -14.64
CA LEU A 55 3.86 4.42 -14.81
C LEU A 55 2.62 3.66 -14.29
N ILE A 56 2.54 2.35 -14.54
CA ILE A 56 1.46 1.48 -14.04
C ILE A 56 1.48 1.46 -12.51
N LEU A 57 2.65 1.24 -11.93
CA LEU A 57 2.84 1.14 -10.48
C LEU A 57 2.51 2.45 -9.78
N MET A 58 2.98 3.59 -10.30
CA MET A 58 2.68 4.90 -9.70
C MET A 58 1.21 5.29 -9.86
N ALA A 59 0.56 4.95 -10.98
CA ALA A 59 -0.88 5.17 -11.14
C ALA A 59 -1.69 4.34 -10.12
N ALA A 60 -1.32 3.08 -9.90
CA ALA A 60 -1.91 2.25 -8.85
C ALA A 60 -1.65 2.81 -7.44
N TYR A 61 -0.41 3.25 -7.18
CA TYR A 61 0.03 3.78 -5.90
C TYR A 61 -0.75 5.03 -5.48
N TYR A 62 -0.96 5.99 -6.37
CA TYR A 62 -1.77 7.19 -6.09
C TYR A 62 -3.29 6.98 -6.21
N GLY A 63 -3.72 5.83 -6.74
CA GLY A 63 -5.12 5.57 -7.04
C GLY A 63 -5.67 6.44 -8.16
N ASP A 64 -4.84 6.74 -9.17
CA ASP A 64 -5.25 7.48 -10.37
C ASP A 64 -6.00 6.53 -11.32
N ILE A 65 -7.33 6.60 -11.29
CA ILE A 65 -8.22 5.72 -12.06
C ILE A 65 -7.92 5.83 -13.56
N ASP A 66 -7.79 7.03 -14.10
CA ASP A 66 -7.66 7.24 -15.54
C ASP A 66 -6.31 6.74 -16.05
N ARG A 67 -5.22 7.09 -15.36
CA ARG A 67 -3.88 6.61 -15.72
C ARG A 67 -3.78 5.10 -15.52
N TYR A 68 -4.22 4.57 -14.38
CA TYR A 68 -4.14 3.14 -14.11
C TYR A 68 -4.97 2.39 -15.14
N SER A 69 -6.17 2.88 -15.45
CA SER A 69 -7.07 2.24 -16.40
C SER A 69 -6.50 2.15 -17.80
N ARG A 70 -5.81 3.20 -18.22
CA ARG A 70 -5.20 3.29 -19.54
C ARG A 70 -3.91 2.48 -19.67
N LEU A 71 -3.14 2.34 -18.59
CA LEU A 71 -1.80 1.74 -18.60
C LEU A 71 -1.79 0.25 -18.25
N ARG A 72 -2.76 -0.21 -17.46
CA ARG A 72 -2.78 -1.57 -16.88
C ARG A 72 -2.77 -2.66 -17.97
N ARG A 73 -2.00 -3.73 -17.76
CA ARG A 73 -1.84 -4.85 -18.73
C ARG A 73 -2.64 -6.08 -18.34
N PRO A 74 -3.16 -6.92 -19.27
CA PRO A 74 -3.97 -8.11 -18.92
C PRO A 74 -3.38 -9.07 -17.87
N MET A 75 -2.09 -9.01 -17.58
CA MET A 75 -1.46 -9.69 -16.46
C MET A 75 -0.89 -8.68 -15.47
N ILE A 76 -1.14 -8.93 -14.19
CA ILE A 76 -0.53 -8.18 -13.07
C ILE A 76 1.00 -8.25 -13.17
N ILE A 77 1.65 -7.10 -13.04
CA ILE A 77 3.12 -7.01 -12.98
C ILE A 77 3.61 -7.12 -11.52
N ALA A 78 4.92 -7.35 -11.36
CA ALA A 78 5.54 -7.35 -10.04
C ALA A 78 5.26 -6.03 -9.31
N LYS A 79 5.04 -6.08 -7.99
CA LYS A 79 4.75 -4.93 -7.11
C LYS A 79 3.37 -4.26 -7.30
N GLU A 80 2.62 -4.57 -8.37
CA GLU A 80 1.34 -3.92 -8.67
C GLU A 80 0.32 -4.07 -7.55
N VAL A 81 0.19 -5.27 -6.96
CA VAL A 81 -0.73 -5.53 -5.83
C VAL A 81 -0.38 -4.67 -4.60
N ASN A 82 0.91 -4.45 -4.31
CA ASN A 82 1.31 -3.59 -3.19
C ASN A 82 0.91 -2.13 -3.45
N CYS A 83 1.10 -1.65 -4.68
CA CYS A 83 0.69 -0.32 -5.10
C CYS A 83 -0.83 -0.16 -5.04
N LEU A 84 -1.58 -1.16 -5.51
CA LEU A 84 -3.04 -1.19 -5.44
C LEU A 84 -3.55 -1.13 -4.01
N MET A 85 -2.97 -1.91 -3.10
CA MET A 85 -3.32 -1.88 -1.68
C MET A 85 -3.19 -0.46 -1.12
N ARG A 86 -2.03 0.18 -1.31
CA ARG A 86 -1.79 1.56 -0.87
C ARG A 86 -2.78 2.53 -1.52
N GLY A 87 -2.96 2.47 -2.84
CA GLY A 87 -3.89 3.33 -3.56
C GLY A 87 -5.33 3.23 -3.06
N ILE A 88 -5.82 2.01 -2.78
CA ILE A 88 -7.17 1.78 -2.24
C ILE A 88 -7.32 2.35 -0.83
N TYR A 89 -6.31 2.18 0.03
CA TYR A 89 -6.33 2.74 1.38
C TYR A 89 -6.34 4.28 1.38
N HIS A 90 -5.68 4.91 0.41
CA HIS A 90 -5.49 6.36 0.37
C HIS A 90 -6.56 7.11 -0.43
N ASN A 91 -7.14 6.50 -1.47
CA ASN A 91 -8.05 7.17 -2.38
C ASN A 91 -9.46 6.55 -2.34
N THR A 92 -10.45 7.31 -1.84
CA THR A 92 -11.85 6.86 -1.74
C THR A 92 -12.47 6.53 -3.10
N LEU A 93 -12.19 7.32 -4.14
CA LEU A 93 -12.76 7.10 -5.47
C LEU A 93 -12.17 5.82 -6.09
N PHE A 94 -10.87 5.60 -5.91
CA PHE A 94 -10.20 4.38 -6.36
C PHE A 94 -10.72 3.13 -5.64
N ALA A 95 -10.93 3.22 -4.32
CA ALA A 95 -11.55 2.14 -3.55
C ALA A 95 -12.98 1.84 -4.02
N ARG A 96 -13.77 2.88 -4.35
CA ARG A 96 -15.11 2.71 -4.92
C ARG A 96 -15.05 2.04 -6.29
N TRP A 97 -14.14 2.49 -7.17
CA TRP A 97 -13.95 1.92 -8.50
C TRP A 97 -13.60 0.43 -8.42
N TRP A 98 -12.66 0.06 -7.56
CA TRP A 98 -12.32 -1.35 -7.30
C TRP A 98 -13.47 -2.15 -6.67
N ALA A 99 -14.28 -1.53 -5.80
CA ALA A 99 -15.47 -2.18 -5.26
C ALA A 99 -16.43 -2.62 -6.38
N ASP A 100 -16.62 -1.76 -7.39
CA ASP A 100 -17.44 -2.07 -8.56
C ASP A 100 -16.80 -3.19 -9.41
N GLN A 101 -15.47 -3.18 -9.59
CA GLN A 101 -14.76 -4.27 -10.29
C GLN A 101 -14.97 -5.63 -9.62
N PHE A 102 -14.95 -5.71 -8.29
CA PHE A 102 -15.18 -6.97 -7.58
C PHE A 102 -16.66 -7.38 -7.48
N SER A 103 -17.58 -6.45 -7.74
CA SER A 103 -19.01 -6.72 -7.75
C SER A 103 -19.52 -7.17 -9.13
N ASP A 104 -18.83 -6.81 -10.21
CA ASP A 104 -19.17 -7.20 -11.57
C ASP A 104 -18.52 -8.55 -11.97
N PRO A 105 -19.29 -9.63 -12.19
CA PRO A 105 -18.77 -10.92 -12.65
C PRO A 105 -18.10 -10.84 -14.04
N ALA A 106 -18.45 -9.83 -14.85
CA ALA A 106 -17.86 -9.59 -16.16
C ALA A 106 -16.59 -8.71 -16.09
N SER A 107 -16.17 -8.27 -14.89
CA SER A 107 -15.00 -7.42 -14.74
C SER A 107 -13.73 -8.13 -15.23
N THR A 108 -13.14 -7.54 -16.28
CA THR A 108 -11.81 -7.92 -16.74
C THR A 108 -10.72 -7.50 -15.76
N ASP A 109 -11.00 -6.58 -14.83
CA ASP A 109 -10.01 -6.08 -13.88
C ASP A 109 -9.88 -6.97 -12.65
N ALA A 110 -11.00 -7.39 -12.05
CA ALA A 110 -10.97 -8.31 -10.93
C ALA A 110 -10.42 -9.69 -11.33
N SER A 111 -10.70 -10.15 -12.55
CA SER A 111 -10.21 -11.44 -13.06
C SER A 111 -8.69 -11.50 -13.26
N ARG A 112 -8.02 -10.35 -13.38
CA ARG A 112 -6.55 -10.25 -13.47
C ARG A 112 -5.85 -10.43 -12.13
N ILE A 113 -6.56 -10.18 -11.02
CA ILE A 113 -5.99 -10.31 -9.70
C ILE A 113 -5.85 -11.80 -9.36
N PRO A 114 -4.64 -12.28 -9.02
CA PRO A 114 -4.48 -13.66 -8.58
C PRO A 114 -5.37 -13.94 -7.37
N PHE A 115 -6.07 -15.08 -7.38
CA PHE A 115 -7.08 -15.43 -6.37
C PHE A 115 -6.61 -15.24 -4.92
N ARG A 116 -5.34 -15.55 -4.64
CA ARG A 116 -4.71 -15.37 -3.31
C ARG A 116 -4.70 -13.93 -2.79
N PHE A 117 -4.86 -12.92 -3.65
CA PHE A 117 -4.86 -11.50 -3.31
C PHE A 117 -6.26 -10.88 -3.23
N ASN A 118 -7.29 -11.58 -3.70
CA ASN A 118 -8.67 -11.06 -3.73
C ASN A 118 -9.19 -10.67 -2.35
N SER A 119 -8.94 -11.49 -1.33
CA SER A 119 -9.36 -11.19 0.04
C SER A 119 -8.66 -9.94 0.58
N PHE A 120 -7.38 -9.73 0.28
CA PHE A 120 -6.63 -8.56 0.74
C PHE A 120 -7.16 -7.26 0.13
N LEU A 121 -7.42 -7.22 -1.18
CA LEU A 121 -7.99 -6.04 -1.82
C LEU A 121 -9.41 -5.75 -1.33
N LYS A 122 -10.24 -6.79 -1.14
CA LYS A 122 -11.58 -6.63 -0.54
C LYS A 122 -11.52 -6.07 0.88
N ARG A 123 -10.55 -6.51 1.69
CA ARG A 123 -10.31 -5.96 3.04
C ARG A 123 -9.90 -4.50 2.95
N ALA A 124 -8.96 -4.14 2.07
CA ALA A 124 -8.54 -2.75 1.86
C ALA A 124 -9.72 -1.84 1.46
N ILE A 125 -10.58 -2.30 0.54
CA ILE A 125 -11.80 -1.57 0.14
C ILE A 125 -12.71 -1.39 1.35
N THR A 126 -13.01 -2.46 2.09
CA THR A 126 -13.86 -2.39 3.29
C THR A 126 -13.24 -1.46 4.35
N ALA A 127 -11.91 -1.45 4.50
CA ALA A 127 -11.21 -0.56 5.42
C ALA A 127 -11.43 0.90 5.03
N ARG A 128 -11.23 1.24 3.76
CA ARG A 128 -11.46 2.60 3.25
C ARG A 128 -12.91 3.06 3.46
N TYR A 129 -13.87 2.15 3.27
CA TYR A 129 -15.28 2.44 3.54
C TYR A 129 -15.51 2.76 5.02
N ILE A 130 -15.00 1.94 5.94
CA ILE A 130 -15.08 2.19 7.38
C ILE A 130 -14.47 3.55 7.72
N MET A 131 -13.28 3.88 7.20
CA MET A 131 -12.60 5.17 7.42
C MET A 131 -13.44 6.37 6.93
N ASN A 132 -14.28 6.18 5.92
CA ASN A 132 -15.24 7.18 5.43
C ASN A 132 -16.58 7.18 6.19
N ASN A 133 -16.67 6.51 7.34
CA ASN A 133 -17.91 6.34 8.12
C ASN A 133 -18.99 5.52 7.42
N ASP A 134 -18.63 4.71 6.42
CA ASP A 134 -19.55 3.84 5.72
C ASP A 134 -19.38 2.37 6.14
N LEU A 135 -20.42 1.84 6.81
CA LEU A 135 -20.50 0.43 7.22
C LEU A 135 -21.30 -0.44 6.24
N SER A 136 -21.66 0.05 5.05
CA SER A 136 -22.46 -0.67 4.05
C SER A 136 -21.85 -2.02 3.64
N ARG A 137 -20.52 -2.12 3.64
CA ARG A 137 -19.77 -3.35 3.34
C ARG A 137 -19.57 -4.30 4.53
N VAL A 138 -19.87 -3.84 5.73
CA VAL A 138 -19.78 -4.63 6.96
C VAL A 138 -21.20 -4.99 7.39
N THR A 139 -21.64 -6.20 7.05
CA THR A 139 -22.93 -6.75 7.48
C THR A 139 -22.71 -7.85 8.51
N ALA A 140 -23.77 -8.40 9.10
CA ALA A 140 -23.66 -9.57 9.97
C ALA A 140 -23.15 -10.83 9.22
N THR A 141 -23.28 -10.87 7.89
CA THR A 141 -22.94 -12.03 7.05
C THR A 141 -21.64 -11.85 6.28
N THR A 142 -21.00 -10.67 6.30
CA THR A 142 -19.68 -10.47 5.68
C THR A 142 -18.70 -11.53 6.19
N PRO A 143 -17.97 -12.26 5.34
CA PRO A 143 -17.03 -13.28 5.82
C PRO A 143 -15.92 -12.66 6.68
N ALA A 144 -15.48 -13.35 7.74
CA ALA A 144 -14.45 -12.84 8.65
C ALA A 144 -13.11 -12.53 7.92
N TYR A 145 -12.78 -13.29 6.87
CA TYR A 145 -11.59 -13.05 6.06
C TYR A 145 -11.68 -11.81 5.15
N GLU A 146 -12.86 -11.15 5.05
CA GLU A 146 -13.03 -9.87 4.35
C GLU A 146 -13.03 -8.68 5.32
N LEU A 147 -12.90 -8.92 6.63
CA LEU A 147 -12.81 -7.85 7.61
C LEU A 147 -11.38 -7.32 7.73
N PRO A 148 -11.18 -6.00 7.56
CA PRO A 148 -9.86 -5.39 7.69
C PRO A 148 -9.41 -5.36 9.15
N TYR A 149 -8.10 -5.40 9.35
CA TYR A 149 -7.49 -5.12 10.63
C TYR A 149 -7.14 -3.63 10.75
N CYS A 150 -6.48 -3.04 9.76
CA CYS A 150 -6.15 -1.61 9.78
C CYS A 150 -7.35 -0.76 9.32
N ILE A 151 -7.99 -0.05 10.24
CA ILE A 151 -9.14 0.83 9.93
C ILE A 151 -8.92 2.29 10.37
N TRP A 152 -7.67 2.66 10.66
CA TRP A 152 -7.31 3.95 11.26
C TRP A 152 -6.21 4.73 10.50
N TYR A 153 -5.76 4.26 9.34
CA TYR A 153 -4.74 4.92 8.53
C TYR A 153 -5.03 4.79 7.03
N PRO A 154 -4.92 5.85 6.21
CA PRO A 154 -4.39 7.19 6.52
C PRO A 154 -5.39 8.13 7.21
N GLY A 155 -6.64 7.71 7.35
CA GLY A 155 -7.65 8.39 8.16
C GLY A 155 -8.35 7.36 9.06
N HIS A 156 -9.05 7.84 10.08
CA HIS A 156 -9.82 7.00 10.98
C HIS A 156 -11.31 7.34 10.93
N PRO A 157 -12.21 6.38 11.20
CA PRO A 157 -13.62 6.64 11.34
C PRO A 157 -13.92 7.61 12.50
N ALA A 158 -15.11 8.20 12.45
CA ALA A 158 -15.74 8.88 13.56
C ALA A 158 -16.07 7.89 14.70
N ARG A 159 -16.17 8.46 15.89
CA ARG A 159 -16.51 7.77 17.13
C ARG A 159 -17.76 6.90 17.02
N GLU A 160 -18.81 7.44 16.41
CA GLU A 160 -20.11 6.78 16.25
C GLU A 160 -20.01 5.55 15.34
N THR A 161 -19.19 5.64 14.29
CA THR A 161 -18.90 4.53 13.39
C THR A 161 -18.16 3.41 14.13
N VAL A 162 -17.21 3.74 15.00
CA VAL A 162 -16.48 2.75 15.81
C VAL A 162 -17.45 2.00 16.74
N ALA A 163 -18.33 2.72 17.44
CA ALA A 163 -19.35 2.10 18.31
C ALA A 163 -20.32 1.23 17.52
N ALA A 164 -20.81 1.72 16.37
CA ALA A 164 -21.70 0.96 15.49
C ALA A 164 -21.02 -0.29 14.90
N LEU A 165 -19.72 -0.21 14.60
CA LEU A 165 -18.92 -1.31 14.08
C LEU A 165 -18.85 -2.46 15.08
N VAL A 166 -18.53 -2.18 16.35
CA VAL A 166 -18.44 -3.21 17.40
C VAL A 166 -19.81 -3.83 17.68
N LYS A 167 -20.87 -3.02 17.68
CA LYS A 167 -22.25 -3.52 17.84
C LYS A 167 -22.63 -4.48 16.70
N ARG A 168 -22.20 -4.20 15.47
CA ARG A 168 -22.52 -5.02 14.30
C ARG A 168 -21.61 -6.25 14.17
N ARG A 169 -20.33 -6.11 14.51
CA ARG A 169 -19.30 -7.16 14.44
C ARG A 169 -18.45 -7.15 15.69
N PRO A 170 -18.87 -7.85 16.77
CA PRO A 170 -18.12 -7.92 18.02
C PRO A 170 -16.71 -8.52 17.87
N GLU A 171 -16.44 -9.27 16.80
CA GLU A 171 -15.11 -9.80 16.46
C GLU A 171 -14.12 -8.72 16.00
N MET A 172 -14.58 -7.53 15.61
CA MET A 172 -13.72 -6.39 15.27
C MET A 172 -13.35 -5.52 16.48
N ARG A 173 -13.58 -6.01 17.69
CA ARG A 173 -13.33 -5.27 18.95
C ARG A 173 -11.91 -4.73 19.06
N GLN A 174 -10.91 -5.53 18.68
CA GLN A 174 -9.50 -5.12 18.80
C GLN A 174 -9.14 -4.02 17.80
N GLN A 175 -9.67 -4.09 16.58
CA GLN A 175 -9.50 -3.09 15.54
C GLN A 175 -10.14 -1.76 15.96
N ALA A 176 -11.36 -1.83 16.48
CA ALA A 176 -12.08 -0.68 17.01
C ALA A 176 -11.36 -0.05 18.21
N ALA A 177 -10.92 -0.85 19.18
CA ALA A 177 -10.16 -0.38 20.32
C ALA A 177 -8.86 0.31 19.91
N ARG A 178 -8.12 -0.27 18.97
CA ARG A 178 -6.90 0.34 18.46
C ARG A 178 -7.16 1.67 17.75
N THR A 179 -8.26 1.76 17.01
CA THR A 179 -8.72 3.01 16.42
C THR A 179 -8.99 4.07 17.49
N CYS A 180 -9.60 3.68 18.62
CA CYS A 180 -9.82 4.59 19.74
C CYS A 180 -8.52 5.13 20.33
N ILE A 181 -7.47 4.30 20.44
CA ILE A 181 -6.15 4.78 20.90
C ILE A 181 -5.58 5.79 19.91
N VAL A 182 -5.56 5.44 18.62
CA VAL A 182 -5.01 6.29 17.55
C VAL A 182 -5.73 7.66 17.48
N ALA A 183 -7.05 7.65 17.63
CA ALA A 183 -7.94 8.81 17.52
C ALA A 183 -8.21 9.55 18.84
N GLY A 184 -7.76 9.05 19.99
CA GLY A 184 -8.01 9.65 21.31
C GLY A 184 -9.45 9.50 21.81
N PHE A 185 -10.16 8.42 21.45
CA PHE A 185 -11.55 8.17 21.88
C PHE A 185 -11.61 7.38 23.19
N THR A 186 -11.21 8.00 24.30
CA THR A 186 -11.13 7.38 25.64
C THR A 186 -12.45 6.75 26.08
N ASN A 187 -13.56 7.51 26.04
CA ASN A 187 -14.87 6.98 26.46
C ASN A 187 -15.29 5.73 25.67
N GLN A 188 -15.04 5.70 24.36
CA GLN A 188 -15.41 4.55 23.53
C GLN A 188 -14.49 3.37 23.78
N PHE A 189 -13.21 3.62 24.07
CA PHE A 189 -12.30 2.56 24.46
C PHE A 189 -12.79 1.86 25.74
N ASP A 190 -13.24 2.64 26.72
CA ASP A 190 -13.79 2.11 27.98
C ASP A 190 -15.09 1.34 27.74
N GLU A 191 -15.99 1.84 26.88
CA GLU A 191 -17.24 1.15 26.51
C GLU A 191 -16.99 -0.16 25.72
N ILE A 192 -15.98 -0.17 24.86
CA ILE A 192 -15.60 -1.35 24.05
C ILE A 192 -14.99 -2.44 24.94
N ASP A 193 -14.34 -2.03 26.03
CA ASP A 193 -13.72 -2.88 27.04
C ASP A 193 -12.83 -3.98 26.44
N PRO A 194 -11.79 -3.63 25.64
CA PRO A 194 -10.99 -4.61 24.92
C PRO A 194 -10.12 -5.47 25.85
N GLU A 195 -9.93 -6.73 25.48
CA GLU A 195 -8.93 -7.59 26.10
C GLU A 195 -7.52 -7.14 25.71
N PRO A 196 -6.52 -7.17 26.62
CA PRO A 196 -5.14 -6.85 26.29
C PRO A 196 -4.58 -7.80 25.21
N ASP A 197 -4.04 -7.24 24.14
CA ASP A 197 -3.22 -7.95 23.17
C ASP A 197 -1.92 -7.18 22.87
N ALA A 198 -0.91 -7.87 22.32
CA ALA A 198 0.40 -7.28 22.10
C ALA A 198 0.36 -6.02 21.19
N PRO A 199 -0.36 -6.01 20.05
CA PRO A 199 -0.55 -4.80 19.24
C PRO A 199 -1.20 -3.62 19.99
N LEU A 200 -2.25 -3.86 20.77
CA LEU A 200 -2.98 -2.84 21.49
C LEU A 200 -2.13 -2.25 22.63
N MET A 201 -1.39 -3.11 23.34
CA MET A 201 -0.40 -2.67 24.34
C MET A 201 0.70 -1.82 23.72
N ALA A 202 1.19 -2.17 22.53
CA ALA A 202 2.22 -1.39 21.84
C ALA A 202 1.68 -0.01 21.42
N GLU A 203 0.47 0.04 20.86
CA GLU A 203 -0.18 1.30 20.50
C GLU A 203 -0.42 2.19 21.73
N ALA A 204 -0.93 1.61 22.83
CA ALA A 204 -1.19 2.34 24.07
C ALA A 204 0.10 2.94 24.67
N LYS A 205 1.23 2.23 24.58
CA LYS A 205 2.54 2.73 25.02
C LYS A 205 3.07 3.87 24.15
N SER A 206 2.75 3.87 22.85
CA SER A 206 3.10 4.94 21.92
C SER A 206 2.17 6.15 22.06
N SER A 207 0.98 5.96 22.61
CA SER A 207 0.01 7.04 22.80
C SER A 207 0.53 8.11 23.75
N GLY A 208 0.28 9.38 23.42
CA GLY A 208 0.52 10.50 24.33
C GLY A 208 -0.48 10.57 25.48
N ASP A 209 -1.60 9.83 25.40
CA ASP A 209 -2.60 9.73 26.45
C ASP A 209 -2.36 8.47 27.31
N PRO A 210 -2.00 8.61 28.60
CA PRO A 210 -1.71 7.47 29.48
C PRO A 210 -2.95 6.65 29.86
N HIS A 211 -4.18 7.15 29.62
CA HIS A 211 -5.43 6.46 29.98
C HIS A 211 -5.49 5.04 29.42
N PHE A 212 -5.22 4.89 28.12
CA PHE A 212 -5.31 3.61 27.43
C PHE A 212 -4.35 2.56 28.01
N LEU A 213 -3.11 2.95 28.30
CA LEU A 213 -2.13 2.05 28.87
C LEU A 213 -2.50 1.65 30.30
N CYS A 214 -2.94 2.62 31.11
CA CYS A 214 -3.38 2.38 32.48
C CYS A 214 -4.52 1.35 32.56
N VAL A 215 -5.56 1.50 31.73
CA VAL A 215 -6.69 0.55 31.68
C VAL A 215 -6.22 -0.86 31.31
N LEU A 216 -5.35 -0.98 30.30
CA LEU A 216 -4.85 -2.29 29.88
C LEU A 216 -3.94 -2.93 30.94
N GLU A 217 -3.06 -2.16 31.58
CA GLU A 217 -2.18 -2.65 32.67
C GLU A 217 -2.97 -3.09 33.90
N GLN A 218 -4.05 -2.37 34.25
CA GLN A 218 -4.97 -2.79 35.32
C GLN A 218 -5.60 -4.16 35.02
N LYS A 219 -6.03 -4.40 33.78
CA LYS A 219 -6.55 -5.71 33.37
C LYS A 219 -5.50 -6.81 33.47
N VAL A 220 -4.27 -6.53 33.04
CA VAL A 220 -3.16 -7.49 33.17
C VAL A 220 -2.86 -7.78 34.64
N ALA A 221 -2.84 -6.76 35.50
CA ALA A 221 -2.67 -6.92 36.95
C ALA A 221 -3.82 -7.70 37.60
N ALA A 222 -5.04 -7.58 37.07
CA ALA A 222 -6.20 -8.38 37.46
C ALA A 222 -6.20 -9.82 36.91
N GLY A 223 -5.19 -10.21 36.14
CA GLY A 223 -4.99 -11.58 35.64
C GLY A 223 -5.36 -11.81 34.18
N ALA A 224 -5.64 -10.75 33.40
CA ALA A 224 -5.86 -10.88 31.96
C ALA A 224 -4.58 -11.29 31.23
N ASN A 225 -4.68 -12.27 30.33
CA ASN A 225 -3.54 -12.71 29.52
C ASN A 225 -3.35 -11.80 28.30
N VAL A 226 -2.14 -11.24 28.15
CA VAL A 226 -1.78 -10.50 26.94
C VAL A 226 -1.61 -11.48 25.79
N LYS A 227 -2.53 -11.46 24.83
CA LYS A 227 -2.44 -12.34 23.66
C LYS A 227 -1.25 -11.94 22.78
N PRO A 228 -0.30 -12.86 22.50
CA PRO A 228 0.79 -12.57 21.59
C PRO A 228 0.29 -12.48 20.15
N ILE A 229 1.13 -11.95 19.25
CA ILE A 229 0.89 -12.04 17.81
C ILE A 229 0.87 -13.51 17.35
N SER A 230 -0.02 -13.82 16.41
CA SER A 230 -0.31 -15.21 16.01
C SER A 230 0.83 -15.88 15.20
N GLY A 231 1.74 -15.08 14.61
CA GLY A 231 2.87 -15.60 13.83
C GLY A 231 3.65 -14.51 13.08
N ALA A 232 4.66 -14.93 12.30
CA ALA A 232 5.54 -14.02 11.55
C ALA A 232 4.78 -13.12 10.56
N GLY A 233 3.71 -13.63 9.93
CA GLY A 233 2.86 -12.89 9.00
C GLY A 233 2.02 -11.77 9.64
N ASP A 234 1.92 -11.75 10.97
CA ASP A 234 1.16 -10.76 11.74
C ASP A 234 2.06 -9.71 12.41
N ARG A 235 3.38 -9.76 12.19
CA ARG A 235 4.34 -8.83 12.82
C ARG A 235 4.07 -7.36 12.51
N TRP A 236 3.52 -7.05 11.33
CA TRP A 236 3.13 -5.67 10.97
C TRP A 236 2.08 -5.08 11.89
N LYS A 237 1.28 -5.90 12.57
CA LYS A 237 0.31 -5.41 13.55
C LYS A 237 1.01 -4.75 14.74
N MET A 238 2.31 -4.95 14.94
CA MET A 238 3.06 -4.24 15.99
C MET A 238 3.43 -2.80 15.61
N LEU A 239 3.28 -2.39 14.34
CA LEU A 239 3.58 -1.02 13.91
C LEU A 239 2.60 -0.04 14.54
N THR A 240 3.09 0.85 15.40
CA THR A 240 2.26 1.88 16.06
C THR A 240 2.05 3.10 15.17
N ARG A 241 1.09 3.97 15.50
CA ARG A 241 0.78 5.21 14.76
C ARG A 241 2.03 6.03 14.43
N ASP A 242 2.95 6.17 15.38
CA ASP A 242 4.13 7.02 15.22
C ASP A 242 5.15 6.42 14.23
N GLN A 243 4.97 5.15 13.87
CA GLN A 243 5.74 4.44 12.84
C GLN A 243 5.00 4.38 11.50
N LEU A 244 3.81 4.99 11.38
CA LEU A 244 3.00 5.00 10.16
C LEU A 244 3.28 6.19 9.25
N ALA A 245 3.97 7.22 9.75
CA ALA A 245 4.52 8.25 8.88
C ALA A 245 5.36 7.54 7.82
N GLU A 246 5.02 7.71 6.54
CA GLU A 246 5.76 7.10 5.43
C GLU A 246 7.21 7.55 5.61
N PRO A 247 8.12 6.64 6.00
CA PRO A 247 9.47 7.06 6.26
C PRO A 247 10.02 7.54 4.92
N GLN A 248 10.52 8.78 4.88
CA GLN A 248 11.50 9.16 3.86
C GLN A 248 12.78 8.39 4.21
N LEU A 249 12.72 7.05 4.06
CA LEU A 249 13.90 6.22 4.15
C LEU A 249 14.85 6.83 3.14
N PRO A 250 16.12 7.07 3.54
CA PRO A 250 17.08 7.59 2.60
C PRO A 250 17.07 6.66 1.38
N PRO A 251 16.85 7.28 0.22
CA PRO A 251 18.04 7.53 -0.54
C PRO A 251 18.47 8.95 -0.27
N PHE A 252 19.71 9.09 0.18
CA PHE A 252 20.44 10.32 -0.06
C PHE A 252 20.83 10.43 -1.53
N VAL A 253 20.37 9.56 -2.44
CA VAL A 253 20.82 9.53 -3.82
C VAL A 253 19.67 9.79 -4.76
N LEU A 254 19.75 10.93 -5.46
CA LEU A 254 18.90 11.26 -6.58
C LEU A 254 19.41 10.52 -7.82
N TRP A 255 18.52 9.79 -8.50
CA TRP A 255 18.85 9.10 -9.74
C TRP A 255 18.33 9.88 -10.95
N ARG A 256 19.11 9.90 -12.03
CA ARG A 256 18.76 10.61 -13.28
C ARG A 256 17.53 10.03 -13.98
N ALA A 257 17.42 8.70 -13.96
CA ALA A 257 16.31 7.94 -14.51
C ALA A 257 15.70 7.09 -13.40
N VAL A 258 14.37 6.97 -13.41
CA VAL A 258 13.63 6.10 -12.48
C VAL A 258 12.85 5.05 -13.25
N ASP A 259 12.81 3.86 -12.68
CA ASP A 259 12.14 2.69 -13.24
C ASP A 259 11.39 1.92 -12.14
N GLU A 260 10.87 0.73 -12.48
CA GLU A 260 10.17 -0.12 -11.52
C GLU A 260 11.05 -0.63 -10.37
N LYS A 261 12.39 -0.57 -10.50
CA LYS A 261 13.33 -0.96 -9.45
C LYS A 261 13.46 0.13 -8.40
N SER A 262 13.20 1.39 -8.76
CA SER A 262 13.12 2.52 -7.82
C SER A 262 11.96 2.40 -6.83
N ILE A 263 10.99 1.51 -7.07
CA ILE A 263 9.89 1.20 -6.15
C ILE A 263 10.28 -0.01 -5.33
N THR A 264 10.33 0.10 -4.01
CA THR A 264 10.62 -1.04 -3.14
C THR A 264 9.32 -1.58 -2.54
N THR A 265 9.26 -2.91 -2.41
CA THR A 265 8.20 -3.60 -1.70
C THR A 265 8.90 -4.53 -0.73
N HIS A 266 8.46 -4.58 0.52
CA HIS A 266 9.25 -5.29 1.50
C HIS A 266 8.93 -6.79 1.60
N GLU A 267 9.99 -7.59 1.54
CA GLU A 267 10.11 -8.92 2.19
C GLU A 267 10.68 -8.79 3.63
N SER A 268 11.09 -7.58 4.07
CA SER A 268 11.84 -7.34 5.32
C SER A 268 11.13 -6.47 6.36
N PHE A 269 10.17 -5.64 5.95
CA PHE A 269 9.27 -4.87 6.84
C PHE A 269 7.82 -5.08 6.42
N PRO A 270 7.00 -5.74 7.24
CA PRO A 270 5.61 -5.99 6.87
C PRO A 270 4.85 -4.66 6.96
N GLY A 271 4.16 -4.26 5.89
CA GLY A 271 3.53 -2.94 5.78
C GLY A 271 2.15 -2.87 6.45
N ILE A 272 1.70 -1.65 6.76
CA ILE A 272 0.44 -1.42 7.50
C ILE A 272 -0.82 -1.87 6.74
N TYR A 273 -0.74 -2.02 5.41
CA TYR A 273 -1.87 -2.37 4.55
C TYR A 273 -2.07 -3.89 4.50
N GLU A 274 -2.55 -4.49 5.60
CA GLU A 274 -2.72 -5.96 5.72
C GLU A 274 -1.42 -6.76 5.52
N GLY A 275 -0.28 -6.19 5.94
CA GLY A 275 1.05 -6.76 5.74
C GLY A 275 1.71 -6.32 4.44
N PHE A 276 0.99 -5.65 3.53
CA PHE A 276 1.54 -5.11 2.29
C PHE A 276 2.18 -3.75 2.54
N GLY A 277 3.38 -3.58 1.99
CA GLY A 277 4.16 -2.34 2.06
C GLY A 277 4.71 -2.00 0.69
N VAL A 278 4.68 -0.71 0.36
CA VAL A 278 5.28 -0.15 -0.84
C VAL A 278 5.92 1.17 -0.47
N ASP A 279 7.15 1.36 -0.92
CA ASP A 279 7.92 2.58 -0.74
C ASP A 279 8.36 3.09 -2.12
N THR A 280 7.97 4.32 -2.40
CA THR A 280 8.24 5.07 -3.63
C THR A 280 9.15 6.27 -3.38
N GLY A 281 9.71 6.42 -2.17
CA GLY A 281 10.48 7.60 -1.75
C GLY A 281 11.66 7.90 -2.66
N ALA A 282 12.37 6.87 -3.12
CA ALA A 282 13.47 7.02 -4.09
C ALA A 282 13.01 7.60 -5.43
N LEU A 283 11.85 7.16 -5.89
CA LEU A 283 11.25 7.60 -7.13
C LEU A 283 10.73 9.04 -6.99
N GLU A 284 9.99 9.34 -5.93
CA GLU A 284 9.46 10.69 -5.66
C GLU A 284 10.60 11.71 -5.49
N LEU A 285 11.66 11.34 -4.75
CA LEU A 285 12.86 12.16 -4.59
C LEU A 285 13.53 12.45 -5.93
N SER A 286 13.55 11.51 -6.87
CA SER A 286 14.23 11.71 -8.16
C SER A 286 13.39 12.51 -9.16
N VAL A 287 12.07 12.62 -8.94
CA VAL A 287 11.16 13.42 -9.77
C VAL A 287 11.20 14.91 -9.39
N CYS A 288 11.30 15.25 -8.10
CA CYS A 288 11.13 16.64 -7.62
C CYS A 288 12.29 17.62 -7.98
N PRO A 289 13.59 17.30 -7.81
CA PRO A 289 14.71 18.23 -8.01
C PRO A 289 15.28 18.23 -9.44
N ARG A 290 14.56 17.63 -10.37
CA ARG A 290 15.10 17.13 -11.63
C ARG A 290 15.77 18.20 -12.49
N ASP A 291 15.18 19.39 -12.53
CA ASP A 291 15.66 20.49 -13.36
C ASP A 291 16.88 21.20 -12.76
N THR A 292 17.09 21.10 -11.44
CA THR A 292 18.20 21.77 -10.74
C THR A 292 19.49 20.95 -10.66
N VAL A 293 19.40 19.62 -10.70
CA VAL A 293 20.53 18.71 -10.44
C VAL A 293 21.10 18.08 -11.71
N LEU A 294 20.27 17.81 -12.72
CA LEU A 294 20.68 17.03 -13.90
C LEU A 294 21.26 17.88 -15.05
N ALA A 295 21.37 19.20 -14.87
CA ALA A 295 22.05 20.08 -15.82
C ALA A 295 23.56 19.74 -15.97
N GLU A 296 24.16 19.09 -14.98
CA GLU A 296 25.59 18.73 -14.98
C GLU A 296 25.91 17.38 -15.64
N GLY A 297 24.93 16.67 -16.20
CA GLY A 297 25.15 15.41 -16.92
C GLY A 297 25.47 14.19 -16.05
N ARG A 298 25.39 14.32 -14.71
CA ARG A 298 25.63 13.22 -13.76
C ARG A 298 24.49 12.19 -13.78
N GLU A 299 24.82 10.91 -13.57
CA GLU A 299 23.85 9.81 -13.50
C GLU A 299 23.12 9.73 -12.15
N ARG A 300 23.82 10.14 -11.08
CA ARG A 300 23.29 10.22 -9.72
C ARG A 300 23.92 11.36 -8.94
N MET A 301 23.26 11.85 -7.90
CA MET A 301 23.79 12.87 -6.98
C MET A 301 23.41 12.55 -5.54
N ASP A 302 24.36 12.70 -4.61
CA ASP A 302 24.08 12.60 -3.18
C ASP A 302 23.45 13.91 -2.66
N LEU A 303 22.42 13.84 -1.82
CA LEU A 303 21.75 14.99 -1.24
C LEU A 303 22.70 15.77 -0.32
N ASN A 304 23.63 15.10 0.37
CA ASN A 304 24.63 15.80 1.17
C ASN A 304 25.59 16.60 0.30
N GLU A 305 25.92 16.08 -0.89
CA GLU A 305 26.68 16.81 -1.90
C GLU A 305 25.86 17.99 -2.44
N MET A 306 24.58 17.77 -2.76
CA MET A 306 23.67 18.80 -3.28
C MET A 306 23.49 19.98 -2.31
N TYR A 307 23.32 19.69 -1.01
CA TYR A 307 23.05 20.71 0.01
C TYR A 307 24.31 21.19 0.75
N GLY A 308 25.50 20.70 0.39
CA GLY A 308 26.76 21.15 0.97
C GLY A 308 26.94 20.80 2.45
N THR A 309 26.23 19.78 2.95
CA THR A 309 26.39 19.27 4.32
C THR A 309 27.56 18.29 4.37
N THR A 310 28.79 18.81 4.35
CA THR A 310 29.94 18.06 4.86
C THR A 310 29.74 17.83 6.35
N GLU A 311 29.69 16.57 6.78
CA GLU A 311 29.66 16.17 8.19
C GLU A 311 30.71 16.96 8.99
N CYS A 312 30.27 17.68 10.02
CA CYS A 312 31.17 18.04 11.11
C CYS A 312 31.64 16.72 11.75
N ARG A 313 32.93 16.45 11.61
CA ARG A 313 33.66 15.32 12.21
C ARG A 313 33.36 15.08 13.68
#